data_AF-A0A945HSE3-F1
#
_entry.id   AF-A0A945HSE3-F1
#
_cell.length_a   1.000
_cell.length_b   1.000
_cell.length_c   1.000
_cell.angle_alpha   90.00
_cell.angle_beta   90.00
_cell.angle_gamma   90.00
#
_symmetry.space_group_name_H-M   'P 1'
#
loop_
_entity.id
_entity.type
_entity.pdbx_description
1 polymer ?
#
loop_
_entity_poly.entity_id
_entity_poly.type
_entity_poly.pdbx_seq_one_letter_code
_entity_poly.pdbx_strand_id
1 'polypeptide(L)'
;MTINCKGTLVDISSPKVMGVLNITPDSFFDGGRYKNDTQILSQVEKMLTEGATFIDVGAYSSKPGAIHISEDEELKRIVPVIDLLLKNFPEIILSIDTFRSKVAQETIHTGAAIINDISGGKMDNDMFATVANLK
;
A
#
# COMPACT_ATOMS: atom_id res chain seq x y z
N MET A 1 19.00 8.37 -11.28
CA MET A 1 18.33 7.12 -11.73
C MET A 1 16.86 7.32 -11.48
N THR A 2 15.97 7.00 -12.42
CA THR A 2 14.53 7.20 -12.23
C THR A 2 13.80 5.86 -12.19
N ILE A 3 12.68 5.84 -11.49
CA ILE A 3 11.66 4.78 -11.59
C ILE A 3 10.36 5.40 -12.10
N ASN A 4 9.59 4.63 -12.87
CA ASN A 4 8.28 5.06 -13.37
C ASN A 4 7.20 4.59 -12.40
N CYS A 5 6.51 5.53 -11.77
CA CYS A 5 5.38 5.29 -10.91
C CYS A 5 4.12 5.81 -11.62
N LYS A 6 3.41 4.94 -12.35
CA LYS A 6 2.14 5.28 -13.01
C LYS A 6 2.23 6.48 -13.97
N GLY A 7 3.30 6.55 -14.75
CA GLY A 7 3.61 7.64 -15.67
C GLY A 7 4.42 8.78 -15.06
N THR A 8 4.54 8.85 -13.75
CA THR A 8 5.38 9.84 -13.05
C THR A 8 6.79 9.29 -12.88
N LEU A 9 7.79 9.98 -13.45
CA LEU A 9 9.19 9.63 -13.25
C LEU A 9 9.68 10.19 -11.92
N VAL A 10 10.00 9.30 -10.98
CA VAL A 10 10.57 9.67 -9.67
C VAL A 10 12.08 9.50 -9.72
N ASP A 11 12.83 10.58 -9.56
CA ASP A 11 14.29 10.52 -9.46
C ASP A 11 14.72 10.03 -8.08
N ILE A 12 15.38 8.88 -8.06
CA ILE A 12 15.93 8.21 -6.88
C ILE A 12 17.45 8.35 -6.81
N SER A 13 18.02 9.41 -7.41
CA SER A 13 19.46 9.74 -7.29
C SER A 13 19.87 10.10 -5.85
N SER A 14 18.91 10.53 -5.03
CA SER A 14 19.05 10.74 -3.59
C SER A 14 18.09 9.81 -2.83
N PRO A 15 18.41 9.48 -1.55
CA PRO A 15 17.53 8.65 -0.73
C PRO A 15 16.11 9.23 -0.66
N LYS A 16 15.12 8.36 -0.79
CA LYS A 16 13.70 8.69 -0.62
C LYS A 16 13.17 8.06 0.64
N VAL A 17 12.17 8.72 1.23
CA VAL A 17 11.47 8.22 2.41
C VAL A 17 10.16 7.59 1.97
N MET A 18 9.89 6.39 2.49
CA MET A 18 8.63 5.69 2.33
C MET A 18 7.94 5.64 3.70
N GLY A 19 6.82 6.33 3.84
CA GLY A 19 6.02 6.31 5.05
C GLY A 19 5.21 5.01 5.14
N VAL A 20 5.18 4.37 6.31
CA VAL A 20 4.52 3.06 6.49
C VAL A 20 3.14 3.23 7.14
N LEU A 21 2.09 2.86 6.41
CA LEU A 21 0.70 2.87 6.86
C LEU A 21 0.18 1.43 7.03
N ASN A 22 0.07 0.99 8.28
CA ASN A 22 -0.45 -0.34 8.61
C ASN A 22 -1.96 -0.30 8.91
N ILE A 23 -2.78 -0.92 8.07
CA ILE A 23 -4.23 -1.03 8.19
C ILE A 23 -4.58 -2.35 8.91
N THR A 24 -4.10 -2.51 10.13
CA THR A 24 -4.45 -3.67 10.97
C THR A 24 -5.57 -3.32 11.94
N PRO A 25 -6.35 -4.32 12.42
CA PRO A 25 -7.39 -4.12 13.43
C PRO A 25 -6.90 -3.30 14.63
N ASP A 26 -5.72 -3.63 15.12
CA ASP A 26 -5.08 -2.98 16.28
C ASP A 26 -4.70 -1.52 16.03
N SER A 27 -4.54 -1.11 14.76
CA SER A 27 -4.07 0.23 14.40
C SER A 27 -5.22 1.20 14.12
N PHE A 28 -6.34 0.71 13.59
CA PHE A 28 -7.41 1.59 13.10
C PHE A 28 -8.83 1.06 13.28
N PHE A 29 -9.14 -0.11 13.83
CA PHE A 29 -10.53 -0.63 13.79
C PHE A 29 -11.41 -0.35 15.02
N ASP A 30 -10.88 0.27 16.09
CA ASP A 30 -11.62 0.47 17.36
C ASP A 30 -12.61 1.67 17.37
N GLY A 31 -12.72 2.45 16.28
CA GLY A 31 -13.36 3.77 16.30
C GLY A 31 -14.62 3.99 15.44
N GLY A 32 -14.97 3.03 14.58
CA GLY A 32 -15.99 3.19 13.53
C GLY A 32 -15.42 3.83 12.24
N ARG A 33 -16.01 3.50 11.08
CA ARG A 33 -15.46 3.82 9.73
C ARG A 33 -14.96 5.25 9.55
N TYR A 34 -15.78 6.26 9.88
CA TYR A 34 -15.41 7.67 9.67
C TYR A 34 -14.26 8.15 10.57
N LYS A 35 -14.16 7.62 11.79
CA LYS A 35 -13.05 7.94 12.70
C LYS A 35 -11.74 7.36 12.17
N ASN A 36 -11.82 6.15 11.63
CA ASN A 36 -10.69 5.44 11.03
C ASN A 36 -10.20 6.16 9.77
N ASP A 37 -11.12 6.58 8.88
CA ASP A 37 -10.79 7.34 7.67
C ASP A 37 -10.07 8.64 8.02
N THR A 38 -10.57 9.40 9.00
CA THR A 38 -9.94 10.67 9.44
C THR A 38 -8.54 10.45 10.02
N GLN A 39 -8.36 9.39 10.82
CA GLN A 39 -7.05 9.05 11.39
C GLN A 39 -6.04 8.63 10.32
N ILE A 40 -6.47 7.84 9.34
CA ILE A 40 -5.63 7.45 8.19
C ILE A 40 -5.21 8.70 7.41
N LEU A 41 -6.15 9.57 7.07
CA LEU A 41 -5.87 10.80 6.32
C LEU A 41 -4.89 11.71 7.07
N SER A 42 -5.11 11.94 8.36
CA SER A 42 -4.23 12.78 9.18
C SER A 42 -2.82 12.19 9.30
N GLN A 43 -2.71 10.86 9.44
CA GLN A 43 -1.41 10.20 9.53
C GLN A 43 -0.65 10.29 8.20
N VAL A 44 -1.33 10.09 7.07
CA VAL A 44 -0.71 10.21 5.73
C VAL A 44 -0.33 11.65 5.42
N GLU A 45 -1.21 12.63 5.72
CA GLU A 45 -0.90 14.05 5.58
C GLU A 45 0.36 14.45 6.36
N LYS A 46 0.48 13.95 7.59
CA LYS A 46 1.67 14.14 8.41
C LYS A 46 2.92 13.55 7.73
N MET A 47 2.88 12.30 7.28
CA MET A 47 4.01 11.67 6.60
C MET A 47 4.44 12.45 5.36
N LEU A 48 3.47 12.89 4.54
CA LEU A 48 3.74 13.68 3.33
C LEU A 48 4.37 15.04 3.69
N THR A 49 3.84 15.71 4.72
CA THR A 49 4.38 17.00 5.21
C THR A 49 5.78 16.86 5.80
N GLU A 50 6.09 15.72 6.40
CA GLU A 50 7.43 15.37 6.91
C GLU A 50 8.40 14.90 5.80
N GLY A 51 7.96 14.86 4.54
CA GLY A 51 8.81 14.62 3.37
C GLY A 51 8.80 13.18 2.85
N ALA A 52 7.81 12.36 3.24
CA ALA A 52 7.62 11.05 2.62
C ALA A 52 7.35 11.21 1.12
N THR A 53 8.12 10.48 0.30
CA THR A 53 7.96 10.43 -1.16
C THR A 53 6.93 9.38 -1.57
N PHE A 54 6.89 8.27 -0.83
CA PHE A 54 5.98 7.16 -1.05
C PHE A 54 5.22 6.86 0.24
N ILE A 55 4.04 6.26 0.13
CA ILE A 55 3.32 5.69 1.26
C ILE A 55 3.12 4.20 1.00
N ASP A 56 3.66 3.35 1.87
CA ASP A 56 3.54 1.90 1.84
C ASP A 56 2.35 1.47 2.68
N VAL A 57 1.38 0.83 2.03
CA VAL A 57 0.11 0.46 2.65
C VAL A 57 0.08 -1.05 2.81
N GLY A 58 0.00 -1.52 4.05
CA GLY A 58 -0.11 -2.95 4.38
C GLY A 58 -1.39 -3.23 5.15
N ALA A 59 -2.19 -4.19 4.71
CA ALA A 59 -3.40 -4.63 5.42
C ALA A 59 -3.25 -6.00 6.11
N TYR A 60 -2.10 -6.65 5.90
CA TYR A 60 -1.73 -7.93 6.46
C TYR A 60 -0.49 -7.78 7.36
N SER A 61 -0.52 -8.34 8.57
CA SER A 61 0.64 -8.32 9.47
C SER A 61 1.47 -9.59 9.29
N SER A 62 2.74 -9.44 8.91
CA SER A 62 3.73 -10.53 8.85
C SER A 62 4.40 -10.83 10.19
N LYS A 63 4.01 -10.15 11.28
CA LYS A 63 4.60 -10.33 12.61
C LYS A 63 4.28 -11.72 13.18
N PRO A 64 5.20 -12.33 13.96
CA PRO A 64 4.93 -13.58 14.66
C PRO A 64 3.66 -13.48 15.53
N GLY A 65 2.75 -14.44 15.39
CA GLY A 65 1.50 -14.48 16.15
C GLY A 65 0.36 -13.61 15.60
N ALA A 66 0.55 -12.93 14.46
CA ALA A 66 -0.52 -12.21 13.79
C ALA A 66 -1.63 -13.17 13.32
N ILE A 67 -2.87 -12.69 13.36
CA ILE A 67 -4.02 -13.43 12.83
C ILE A 67 -3.90 -13.48 11.31
N HIS A 68 -3.85 -14.70 10.76
CA HIS A 68 -3.96 -14.90 9.32
C HIS A 68 -5.34 -14.45 8.84
N ILE A 69 -5.35 -13.54 7.87
CA ILE A 69 -6.56 -13.13 7.14
C ILE A 69 -6.54 -13.72 5.73
N SER A 70 -7.71 -13.96 5.15
CA SER A 70 -7.82 -14.39 3.76
C SER A 70 -7.42 -13.27 2.78
N GLU A 71 -7.17 -13.64 1.54
CA GLU A 71 -6.91 -12.70 0.45
C GLU A 71 -8.07 -11.71 0.24
N ASP A 72 -9.30 -12.21 0.23
CA ASP A 72 -10.49 -11.36 0.09
C ASP A 72 -10.66 -10.39 1.26
N GLU A 73 -10.26 -10.80 2.48
CA GLU A 73 -10.29 -9.92 3.64
C GLU A 73 -9.22 -8.82 3.56
N GLU A 74 -8.03 -9.15 3.06
CA GLU A 74 -6.98 -8.15 2.79
C GLU A 74 -7.45 -7.12 1.75
N LEU A 75 -8.06 -7.57 0.64
CA LEU A 75 -8.65 -6.71 -0.37
C LEU A 75 -9.74 -5.80 0.20
N LYS A 76 -10.67 -6.35 1.00
CA LYS A 76 -11.74 -5.57 1.65
C LYS A 76 -11.21 -4.46 2.56
N ARG A 77 -10.01 -4.63 3.12
CA ARG A 77 -9.36 -3.62 3.96
C ARG A 77 -8.60 -2.59 3.15
N ILE A 78 -7.81 -3.04 2.17
CA ILE A 78 -6.84 -2.17 1.51
C ILE A 78 -7.45 -1.33 0.38
N VAL A 79 -8.35 -1.90 -0.43
CA VAL A 79 -8.92 -1.21 -1.60
C VAL A 79 -9.66 0.08 -1.21
N PRO A 80 -10.54 0.08 -0.19
CA PRO A 80 -11.22 1.32 0.23
C PRO A 80 -10.26 2.40 0.73
N VAL A 81 -9.12 2.02 1.29
CA VAL A 81 -8.11 2.98 1.77
C VAL A 81 -7.29 3.53 0.63
N ILE A 82 -6.94 2.74 -0.38
CA ILE A 82 -6.33 3.26 -1.62
C ILE A 82 -7.24 4.31 -2.26
N ASP A 83 -8.54 4.02 -2.42
CA ASP A 83 -9.51 4.98 -2.96
C ASP A 83 -9.59 6.26 -2.12
N LEU A 84 -9.64 6.11 -0.79
CA LEU A 84 -9.68 7.23 0.14
C LEU A 84 -8.43 8.12 0.00
N LEU A 85 -7.24 7.52 -0.08
CA LEU A 85 -5.98 8.24 -0.18
C LEU A 85 -5.83 8.94 -1.54
N LEU A 86 -6.12 8.26 -2.64
CA LEU A 86 -6.05 8.84 -3.98
C LEU A 86 -7.03 10.01 -4.15
N LYS A 87 -8.21 9.93 -3.51
CA LYS A 87 -9.21 11.02 -3.54
C LYS A 87 -8.74 12.27 -2.80
N ASN A 88 -8.03 12.12 -1.68
CA ASN A 88 -7.63 13.25 -0.83
C ASN A 88 -6.22 13.76 -1.14
N PHE A 89 -5.36 12.91 -1.70
CA PHE A 89 -3.98 13.22 -2.07
C PHE A 89 -3.73 12.78 -3.53
N PRO A 90 -4.18 13.55 -4.55
CA PRO A 90 -4.14 13.09 -5.94
C PRO A 90 -2.74 12.76 -6.49
N GLU A 91 -1.70 13.34 -5.89
CA GLU A 91 -0.29 13.14 -6.29
C GLU A 91 0.43 12.06 -5.46
N ILE A 92 -0.26 11.42 -4.52
CA ILE A 92 0.32 10.38 -3.67
C ILE A 92 0.79 9.19 -4.50
N ILE A 93 1.98 8.69 -4.20
CA ILE A 93 2.50 7.48 -4.80
C ILE A 93 2.41 6.36 -3.76
N LEU A 94 1.52 5.40 -4.05
CA LEU A 94 1.24 4.28 -3.16
C LEU A 94 2.08 3.06 -3.53
N SER A 95 2.74 2.51 -2.52
CA SER A 95 3.30 1.18 -2.49
C SER A 95 2.37 0.27 -1.70
N ILE A 96 2.27 -1.00 -2.10
CA ILE A 96 1.40 -1.99 -1.46
C ILE A 96 2.25 -3.10 -0.88
N ASP A 97 2.25 -3.23 0.45
CA ASP A 97 2.90 -4.31 1.18
C ASP A 97 2.01 -5.55 1.12
N THR A 98 2.27 -6.42 0.13
CA THR A 98 1.57 -7.68 -0.03
C THR A 98 2.46 -8.71 -0.71
N PHE A 99 2.30 -9.96 -0.30
CA PHE A 99 2.92 -11.13 -0.93
C PHE A 99 1.94 -11.92 -1.80
N ARG A 100 0.72 -11.39 -2.04
CA ARG A 100 -0.33 -12.07 -2.80
C ARG A 100 -0.53 -11.40 -4.15
N SER A 101 -0.36 -12.17 -5.22
CA SER A 101 -0.43 -11.71 -6.60
C SER A 101 -1.77 -11.06 -6.95
N LYS A 102 -2.90 -11.64 -6.53
CA LYS A 102 -4.22 -11.04 -6.76
C LYS A 102 -4.39 -9.71 -6.02
N VAL A 103 -3.87 -9.59 -4.79
CA VAL A 103 -3.89 -8.31 -4.05
C VAL A 103 -3.07 -7.27 -4.81
N ALA A 104 -1.87 -7.64 -5.26
CA ALA A 104 -1.04 -6.78 -6.09
C ALA A 104 -1.77 -6.33 -7.37
N GLN A 105 -2.40 -7.24 -8.09
CA GLN A 105 -3.16 -6.93 -9.31
C GLN A 105 -4.28 -5.93 -9.06
N GLU A 106 -5.17 -6.24 -8.10
CA GLU A 106 -6.34 -5.40 -7.82
C GLU A 106 -5.93 -4.01 -7.32
N THR A 107 -4.91 -3.92 -6.46
CA THR A 107 -4.47 -2.63 -5.92
C THR A 107 -3.80 -1.74 -6.96
N ILE A 108 -3.06 -2.30 -7.92
CA ILE A 108 -2.55 -1.55 -9.08
C ILE A 108 -3.71 -1.06 -9.96
N HIS A 109 -4.73 -1.89 -10.22
CA HIS A 109 -5.92 -1.47 -10.96
C HIS A 109 -6.68 -0.32 -10.27
N THR A 110 -6.74 -0.33 -8.93
CA THR A 110 -7.32 0.77 -8.14
C THR A 110 -6.49 2.05 -8.23
N GLY A 111 -5.18 1.93 -8.41
CA GLY A 111 -4.30 3.05 -8.75
C GLY A 111 -3.03 3.16 -7.94
N ALA A 112 -2.64 2.12 -7.19
CA ALA A 112 -1.31 2.01 -6.63
C ALA A 112 -0.23 1.97 -7.73
N ALA A 113 1.02 2.22 -7.36
CA ALA A 113 2.13 2.33 -8.31
C ALA A 113 3.25 1.31 -8.09
N ILE A 114 3.41 0.81 -6.86
CA ILE A 114 4.51 -0.06 -6.46
C ILE A 114 3.95 -1.27 -5.70
N ILE A 115 4.52 -2.45 -5.95
CA ILE A 115 4.30 -3.66 -5.15
C ILE A 115 5.54 -3.91 -4.31
N ASN A 116 5.36 -3.99 -3.01
CA ASN A 116 6.38 -4.32 -2.02
C ASN A 116 6.11 -5.72 -1.47
N ASP A 117 6.76 -6.73 -2.06
CA ASP A 117 6.62 -8.12 -1.62
C ASP A 117 7.83 -8.53 -0.77
N ILE A 118 7.61 -8.60 0.55
CA ILE A 118 8.62 -9.04 1.52
C ILE A 118 9.17 -10.45 1.27
N SER A 119 8.42 -11.31 0.57
CA SER A 119 8.81 -12.68 0.27
C SER A 119 9.72 -12.79 -0.95
N GLY A 120 9.75 -11.75 -1.80
CA GLY A 120 10.44 -11.77 -3.08
C GLY A 120 9.89 -12.84 -4.04
N GLY A 121 8.58 -12.97 -4.15
CA GLY A 121 7.87 -13.90 -5.04
C GLY A 121 7.88 -15.35 -4.57
N LYS A 122 8.18 -15.61 -3.29
CA LYS A 122 8.30 -16.99 -2.75
C LYS A 122 7.04 -17.49 -2.06
N MET A 123 6.19 -16.58 -1.58
CA MET A 123 4.93 -16.95 -0.93
C MET A 123 3.77 -17.09 -1.91
N ASP A 124 3.93 -16.53 -3.12
CA ASP A 124 3.00 -16.67 -4.24
C ASP A 124 3.80 -16.80 -5.54
N ASN A 125 3.69 -17.96 -6.19
CA ASN A 125 4.43 -18.27 -7.41
C ASN A 125 3.99 -17.41 -8.61
N ASP A 126 2.78 -16.85 -8.56
CA ASP A 126 2.22 -16.04 -9.64
C ASP A 126 2.63 -14.55 -9.50
N MET A 127 3.30 -14.15 -8.42
CA MET A 127 3.67 -12.74 -8.17
C MET A 127 4.47 -12.12 -9.31
N PHE A 128 5.55 -12.76 -9.75
CA PHE A 128 6.39 -12.19 -10.82
C PHE A 128 5.68 -12.15 -12.17
N ALA A 129 4.92 -13.20 -12.50
CA ALA A 129 4.12 -13.22 -13.71
C ALA A 129 3.05 -12.12 -13.67
N THR A 130 2.46 -11.88 -12.51
CA THR A 130 1.47 -10.83 -12.31
C THR A 130 2.08 -9.45 -12.50
N VAL A 131 3.13 -9.11 -11.75
CA VAL A 131 3.79 -7.80 -11.85
C VAL A 131 4.34 -7.52 -13.26
N ALA A 132 4.83 -8.54 -13.97
CA ALA A 132 5.29 -8.39 -15.35
C ALA A 132 4.17 -8.02 -16.34
N ASN A 133 2.92 -8.36 -16.04
CA ASN A 133 1.75 -8.07 -16.87
C ASN A 133 1.02 -6.77 -16.50
N LEU A 134 1.33 -6.18 -15.34
CA LEU A 134 0.78 -4.90 -14.90
C LEU A 134 1.44 -3.74 -15.68
N LYS A 135 0.69 -2.68 -15.96
CA LYS A 135 1.09 -1.54 -16.79
C LYS A 135 1.03 -0.23 -16.04
#